data_AF-A0A227J519-F1
#
_entry.id   AF-A0A227J519-F1
#
_cell.length_a   1.000
_cell.length_b   1.000
_cell.length_c   1.000
_cell.angle_alpha   90.00
_cell.angle_beta   90.00
_cell.angle_gamma   90.00
#
_symmetry.space_group_name_H-M   'P 1'
#
loop_
_entity.id
_entity.type
_entity.pdbx_description
1 polymer ?
#
loop_
_entity_poly.entity_id
_entity_poly.type
_entity_poly.pdbx_seq_one_letter_code
_entity_poly.pdbx_strand_id
1 'polypeptide(L)'
;FLPQVVKSARVMKQAVAHLEPFINAEKQSGSSNGKILLATVKGDVHDIGKNIVGVVLQCNNYEIIDLGVMVPCEKILKVAIEENVDIIGLSGLITPSLDEMVHVAKEMERLNFDLPL
;
A
#
# COMPACT_ATOMS: atom_id res chain seq x y z
N PHE A 1 -15.76 -3.91 17.07
CA PHE A 1 -14.38 -3.42 16.97
C PHE A 1 -14.00 -3.04 15.53
N LEU A 2 -13.81 -3.97 14.58
CA LEU A 2 -13.46 -3.62 13.19
C LEU A 2 -14.52 -2.76 12.42
N PRO A 3 -15.85 -3.00 12.54
CA PRO A 3 -16.84 -2.18 11.86
C PRO A 3 -16.83 -0.71 12.32
N GLN A 4 -16.52 -0.48 13.60
CA GLN A 4 -16.40 0.87 14.16
C GLN A 4 -15.13 1.55 13.66
N VAL A 5 -14.00 0.83 13.58
CA VAL A 5 -12.73 1.35 13.03
C VAL A 5 -12.90 1.78 11.58
N VAL A 6 -13.52 0.96 10.73
CA VAL A 6 -13.78 1.31 9.32
C VAL A 6 -14.73 2.51 9.21
N LYS A 7 -15.77 2.57 10.07
CA LYS A 7 -16.70 3.70 10.09
C LYS A 7 -16.02 5.01 10.49
N SER A 8 -15.18 4.99 11.54
CA SER A 8 -14.41 6.16 11.97
C SER A 8 -13.38 6.59 10.92
N ALA A 9 -12.69 5.63 10.30
CA ALA A 9 -11.74 5.91 9.24
C ALA A 9 -12.41 6.51 7.99
N ARG A 10 -13.66 6.11 7.68
CA ARG A 10 -14.44 6.74 6.59
C ARG A 10 -14.75 8.20 6.88
N VAL A 11 -15.15 8.53 8.11
CA VAL A 11 -15.39 9.93 8.51
C VAL A 11 -14.09 10.74 8.43
N MET A 12 -12.97 10.18 8.93
CA MET A 12 -11.66 10.79 8.81
C MET A 12 -11.28 11.06 7.35
N LYS A 13 -11.43 10.06 6.45
CA LYS A 13 -11.10 10.21 5.02
C LYS A 13 -11.93 11.30 4.37
N GLN A 14 -13.22 11.41 4.69
CA GLN A 14 -14.08 12.47 4.17
C GLN A 14 -13.67 13.86 4.71
N ALA A 15 -13.33 13.96 5.99
CA ALA A 15 -12.87 15.21 6.58
C ALA A 15 -11.52 15.65 5.99
N VAL A 16 -10.56 14.73 5.87
CA VAL A 16 -9.25 14.98 5.26
C VAL A 16 -9.41 15.37 3.79
N ALA A 17 -10.23 14.67 3.00
CA ALA A 17 -10.48 15.02 1.60
C ALA A 17 -11.09 16.42 1.44
N HIS A 18 -11.91 16.86 2.38
CA HIS A 18 -12.44 18.23 2.39
C HIS A 18 -11.36 19.27 2.74
N LEU A 19 -10.46 18.93 3.65
CA LEU A 19 -9.38 19.81 4.12
C LEU A 19 -8.15 19.80 3.19
N GLU A 20 -7.99 18.76 2.39
CA GLU A 20 -6.86 18.55 1.48
C GLU A 20 -6.53 19.76 0.57
N PRO A 21 -7.50 20.43 -0.09
CA PRO A 21 -7.18 21.63 -0.88
C PRO A 21 -6.65 22.80 -0.03
N PHE A 22 -7.11 22.94 1.21
CA PHE A 22 -6.66 23.99 2.13
C PHE A 22 -5.29 23.65 2.73
N ILE A 23 -5.11 22.40 3.15
CA ILE A 23 -3.84 21.86 3.63
C ILE A 23 -2.77 21.96 2.53
N ASN A 24 -3.10 21.65 1.28
CA ASN A 24 -2.15 21.75 0.16
C ASN A 24 -1.85 23.21 -0.23
N ALA A 25 -2.78 24.14 0.02
CA ALA A 25 -2.55 25.57 -0.14
C ALA A 25 -1.66 26.15 0.99
N GLU A 26 -1.70 25.57 2.19
CA GLU A 26 -0.86 25.95 3.34
C GLU A 26 0.44 25.14 3.48
N LYS A 27 0.57 23.99 2.80
CA LYS A 27 1.74 23.13 2.88
C LYS A 27 2.96 23.81 2.25
N GLN A 28 3.78 24.40 3.11
CA GLN A 28 5.21 24.10 3.07
C GLN A 28 5.36 22.61 3.40
N SER A 29 5.68 21.80 2.38
CA SER A 29 6.17 20.41 2.44
C SER A 29 6.09 19.72 3.82
N GLY A 30 4.90 19.27 4.22
CA GLY A 30 4.77 18.36 5.35
C GLY A 30 5.33 16.98 4.97
N SER A 31 6.31 16.49 5.72
CA SER A 31 6.94 15.16 5.51
C SER A 31 5.95 14.04 5.84
N SER A 32 5.81 13.05 4.97
CA SER A 32 5.19 11.77 5.34
C SER A 32 6.15 10.99 6.25
N ASN A 33 5.63 9.97 6.95
CA ASN A 33 6.45 9.02 7.72
C ASN A 33 7.12 7.95 6.84
N GLY A 34 6.87 7.99 5.53
CA GLY A 34 7.32 7.01 4.55
C GLY A 34 6.23 6.72 3.52
N LYS A 35 6.64 6.18 2.37
CA LYS A 35 5.82 5.77 1.24
C LYS A 35 5.79 4.25 1.15
N ILE A 36 4.60 3.66 1.22
CA ILE A 36 4.41 2.21 1.24
C ILE A 36 3.59 1.81 0.02
N LEU A 37 4.10 0.83 -0.74
CA LEU A 37 3.37 0.20 -1.84
C LEU A 37 2.59 -1.00 -1.32
N LEU A 38 1.30 -1.08 -1.63
CA LEU A 38 0.46 -2.25 -1.33
C LEU A 38 -0.05 -2.88 -2.62
N ALA A 39 0.04 -4.19 -2.74
CA ALA A 39 -0.46 -4.92 -3.90
C ALA A 39 -0.99 -6.30 -3.51
N THR A 40 -2.15 -6.68 -4.04
CA THR A 40 -2.59 -8.08 -4.01
C THR A 40 -1.94 -8.81 -5.20
N VAL A 41 -1.24 -9.90 -4.90
CA VAL A 41 -0.40 -10.61 -5.87
C VAL A 41 -1.19 -11.20 -7.05
N LYS A 42 -0.48 -11.56 -8.11
CA LYS A 42 -1.04 -12.13 -9.33
C LYS A 42 -1.96 -13.31 -9.01
N GLY A 43 -3.11 -13.36 -9.69
CA GLY A 43 -4.08 -14.45 -9.53
C GLY A 43 -4.96 -14.36 -8.28
N ASP A 44 -4.72 -13.38 -7.41
CA ASP A 44 -5.53 -13.15 -6.22
C ASP A 44 -6.35 -11.85 -6.35
N VAL A 45 -7.61 -11.91 -5.90
CA VAL A 45 -8.60 -10.82 -5.94
C VAL A 45 -9.01 -10.34 -4.55
N HIS A 46 -8.54 -10.99 -3.50
CA HIS A 46 -8.95 -10.67 -2.13
C HIS A 46 -8.19 -9.44 -1.62
N ASP A 47 -8.91 -8.33 -1.41
CA ASP A 47 -8.31 -7.02 -1.10
C ASP A 47 -8.84 -6.38 0.19
N ILE A 48 -9.85 -6.96 0.84
CA ILE A 48 -10.47 -6.38 2.03
C ILE A 48 -9.43 -6.12 3.13
N GLY A 49 -8.57 -7.11 3.40
CA GLY A 49 -7.48 -6.97 4.39
C GLY A 49 -6.48 -5.89 4.00
N LYS A 50 -6.02 -5.89 2.74
CA LYS A 50 -5.13 -4.87 2.17
C LYS A 50 -5.71 -3.47 2.33
N ASN A 51 -6.99 -3.28 2.01
CA ASN A 51 -7.66 -1.98 2.07
C ASN A 51 -7.76 -1.47 3.51
N ILE A 52 -8.01 -2.37 4.48
CA ILE A 52 -8.01 -2.01 5.90
C ILE A 52 -6.61 -1.57 6.34
N VAL A 53 -5.56 -2.33 5.99
CA VAL A 53 -4.16 -2.00 6.31
C VAL A 53 -3.78 -0.65 5.69
N GLY A 54 -4.09 -0.42 4.42
CA GLY A 54 -3.82 0.85 3.73
C GLY A 54 -4.50 2.03 4.43
N VAL A 55 -5.76 1.89 4.83
CA VAL A 55 -6.47 2.93 5.59
C VAL A 55 -5.81 3.20 6.95
N VAL A 56 -5.44 2.15 7.69
CA VAL A 56 -4.78 2.31 8.99
C VAL A 56 -3.41 3.00 8.85
N LEU A 57 -2.62 2.67 7.83
CA LEU A 57 -1.34 3.33 7.57
C LEU A 57 -1.52 4.80 7.16
N GLN A 58 -2.49 5.11 6.31
CA GLN A 58 -2.84 6.51 5.98
C GLN A 58 -3.26 7.30 7.22
N CYS A 59 -3.99 6.69 8.16
CA CYS A 59 -4.31 7.32 9.45
C CYS A 59 -3.07 7.64 10.30
N ASN A 60 -1.92 7.02 10.01
CA ASN A 60 -0.63 7.22 10.68
C ASN A 60 0.37 8.02 9.83
N ASN A 61 -0.11 8.86 8.90
CA ASN A 61 0.69 9.77 8.08
C ASN A 61 1.70 9.07 7.13
N TYR A 62 1.41 7.85 6.70
CA TYR A 62 2.11 7.20 5.60
C TYR A 62 1.45 7.52 4.26
N GLU A 63 2.26 7.67 3.22
CA GLU A 63 1.79 7.74 1.85
C GLU A 63 1.60 6.32 1.30
N ILE A 64 0.42 6.01 0.76
CA ILE A 64 0.09 4.66 0.29
C ILE A 64 -0.13 4.64 -1.21
N ILE A 65 0.60 3.77 -1.90
CA ILE A 65 0.40 3.44 -3.30
C ILE A 65 -0.25 2.06 -3.39
N ASP A 66 -1.54 2.03 -3.68
CA ASP A 66 -2.28 0.78 -3.83
C ASP A 66 -2.40 0.39 -5.31
N LEU A 67 -1.75 -0.70 -5.70
CA LEU A 67 -1.79 -1.22 -7.08
C LEU A 67 -3.03 -2.07 -7.38
N GLY A 68 -3.87 -2.33 -6.38
CA GLY A 68 -5.08 -3.12 -6.50
C GLY A 68 -4.82 -4.62 -6.44
N VAL A 69 -5.50 -5.37 -7.31
CA VAL A 69 -5.52 -6.83 -7.31
C VAL A 69 -4.95 -7.45 -8.57
N MET A 70 -4.60 -8.74 -8.46
CA MET A 70 -4.01 -9.53 -9.55
C MET A 70 -2.76 -8.87 -10.15
N VAL A 71 -1.93 -8.25 -9.31
CA VAL A 71 -0.81 -7.44 -9.78
C VAL A 71 0.41 -8.32 -10.09
N PRO A 72 0.98 -8.27 -11.32
CA PRO A 72 2.19 -9.02 -11.66
C PRO A 72 3.42 -8.51 -10.89
N CYS A 73 4.34 -9.42 -10.56
CA CYS A 73 5.62 -9.10 -9.88
C CYS A 73 6.38 -7.95 -10.56
N GLU A 74 6.54 -8.00 -11.89
CA GLU A 74 7.24 -6.96 -12.66
C GLU A 74 6.66 -5.56 -12.44
N LYS A 75 5.33 -5.45 -12.35
CA LYS A 75 4.65 -4.17 -12.12
C LYS A 75 4.87 -3.68 -10.68
N ILE A 76 4.84 -4.57 -9.70
CA ILE A 76 5.10 -4.24 -8.29
C ILE A 76 6.50 -3.65 -8.15
N LEU A 77 7.52 -4.35 -8.66
CA LEU A 77 8.91 -3.93 -8.53
C LEU A 77 9.22 -2.67 -9.35
N LYS A 78 8.65 -2.56 -10.55
CA LYS A 78 8.79 -1.37 -11.38
C LYS A 78 8.24 -0.13 -10.69
N VAL A 79 7.00 -0.18 -10.19
CA VAL A 79 6.39 0.98 -9.52
C VAL A 79 7.10 1.28 -8.20
N ALA A 80 7.57 0.27 -7.47
CA ALA A 80 8.35 0.49 -6.25
C ALA A 80 9.59 1.36 -6.49
N ILE A 81 10.31 1.14 -7.60
CA ILE A 81 11.45 1.97 -8.01
C ILE A 81 10.99 3.34 -8.53
N GLU A 82 10.04 3.37 -9.47
CA GLU A 82 9.58 4.62 -10.10
C GLU A 82 9.07 5.63 -9.07
N GLU A 83 8.38 5.13 -8.05
CA GLU A 83 7.81 5.95 -6.99
C GLU A 83 8.72 6.12 -5.78
N ASN A 84 9.90 5.49 -5.77
CA ASN A 84 10.86 5.48 -4.66
C ASN A 84 10.18 5.16 -3.32
N VAL A 85 9.53 4.00 -3.24
CA VAL A 85 8.82 3.57 -2.03
C VAL A 85 9.81 3.06 -0.99
N ASP A 86 9.48 3.24 0.29
CA ASP A 86 10.30 2.79 1.41
C ASP A 86 10.03 1.34 1.79
N ILE A 87 8.81 0.83 1.53
CA ILE A 87 8.38 -0.54 1.88
C ILE A 87 7.42 -1.07 0.81
N ILE A 88 7.55 -2.37 0.49
CA ILE A 88 6.58 -3.11 -0.34
C ILE A 88 5.76 -4.01 0.58
N GLY A 89 4.43 -3.97 0.49
CA GLY A 89 3.52 -4.86 1.21
C GLY A 89 2.70 -5.70 0.25
N LEU A 90 2.84 -7.02 0.34
CA LEU A 90 2.10 -7.97 -0.48
C LEU A 90 0.85 -8.48 0.25
N SER A 91 -0.22 -8.68 -0.49
CA SER A 91 -1.47 -9.27 0.01
C SER A 91 -1.86 -10.49 -0.81
N GLY A 92 -2.37 -11.51 -0.12
CA GLY A 92 -2.81 -12.76 -0.70
C GLY A 92 -3.54 -13.59 0.36
N LEU A 93 -4.54 -14.35 -0.08
CA LEU A 93 -5.43 -15.12 0.78
C LEU A 93 -5.39 -16.61 0.45
N ILE A 94 -5.29 -16.97 -0.83
CA ILE A 94 -5.35 -18.37 -1.28
C ILE A 94 -3.95 -18.99 -1.35
N THR A 95 -3.88 -20.33 -1.30
CA THR A 95 -2.60 -21.05 -1.32
C THR A 95 -1.71 -20.70 -2.53
N PRO A 96 -2.22 -20.57 -3.77
CA PRO A 96 -1.39 -20.14 -4.90
C PRO A 96 -0.76 -18.75 -4.73
N SER A 97 -1.36 -17.88 -3.92
CA SER A 97 -0.83 -16.53 -3.65
C SER A 97 0.45 -16.55 -2.85
N LEU A 98 0.66 -17.58 -2.02
CA LEU A 98 1.90 -17.74 -1.27
C LEU A 98 3.08 -18.02 -2.19
N ASP A 99 2.88 -18.85 -3.21
CA ASP A 99 3.91 -19.13 -4.21
C ASP A 99 4.27 -17.86 -5.01
N GLU A 100 3.29 -17.02 -5.32
CA GLU A 100 3.50 -15.73 -5.96
C GLU A 100 4.23 -14.73 -5.05
N MET A 101 3.94 -14.70 -3.74
CA MET A 101 4.70 -13.88 -2.78
C MET A 101 6.17 -14.32 -2.69
N VAL A 102 6.42 -15.64 -2.62
CA VAL A 102 7.77 -16.19 -2.64
C VAL A 102 8.47 -15.86 -3.95
N HIS A 103 7.75 -15.88 -5.08
CA HIS A 103 8.30 -15.46 -6.37
C HIS A 103 8.74 -13.99 -6.35
N VAL A 104 7.91 -13.08 -5.81
CA VAL A 104 8.28 -11.66 -5.66
C VAL A 104 9.55 -11.50 -4.81
N ALA A 105 9.63 -12.19 -3.67
CA ALA A 105 10.81 -12.13 -2.79
C ALA A 105 12.09 -12.60 -3.51
N LYS A 106 12.00 -13.69 -4.29
CA LYS A 106 13.12 -14.19 -5.10
C LYS A 106 13.55 -13.20 -6.18
N GLU A 107 12.60 -12.52 -6.81
CA GLU A 107 12.90 -11.50 -7.83
C GLU A 107 13.52 -10.25 -7.21
N MET A 108 13.09 -9.85 -6.00
CA MET A 108 13.73 -8.78 -5.23
C MET A 108 15.20 -9.12 -4.94
N GLU A 109 15.49 -10.33 -4.46
CA GLU A 109 16.87 -10.79 -4.23
C GLU A 109 17.67 -10.81 -5.54
N ARG A 110 17.11 -11.38 -6.61
CA ARG A 110 17.76 -11.46 -7.93
C ARG A 110 18.12 -10.07 -8.49
N LEU A 111 17.29 -9.08 -8.23
CA LEU A 111 17.47 -7.69 -8.67
C LEU A 111 18.19 -6.82 -7.62
N ASN A 112 18.64 -7.40 -6.50
CA ASN A 112 19.30 -6.72 -5.38
C ASN A 112 18.50 -5.55 -4.80
N PHE A 113 17.20 -5.73 -4.60
CA PHE A 113 16.38 -4.79 -3.85
C PHE A 113 16.76 -4.83 -2.36
N ASP A 114 17.05 -3.68 -1.77
CA ASP A 114 17.31 -3.51 -0.33
C ASP A 114 16.07 -3.01 0.45
N LEU A 115 14.92 -2.95 -0.23
CA LEU A 115 13.66 -2.53 0.39
C LEU A 115 13.08 -3.64 1.27
N PRO A 116 12.55 -3.31 2.46
CA PRO A 116 11.74 -4.24 3.23
C PRO A 116 10.52 -4.73 2.44
N LEU A 117 10.24 -6.03 2.57
CA LEU A 117 9.10 -6.75 2.01
C LEU A 117 8.15 -7.25 3.12
#